data_AF-A0A0G4MRC6-F1
#
_entry.id   AF-A0A0G4MRC6-F1
#
_cell.length_a   1.000
_cell.length_b   1.000
_cell.length_c   1.000
_cell.angle_alpha   90.00
_cell.angle_beta   90.00
_cell.angle_gamma   90.00
#
_symmetry.space_group_name_H-M   'P 1'
#
loop_
_entity.id
_entity.type
_entity.pdbx_description
1 polymer ?
#
loop_
_entity_poly.entity_id
_entity_poly.type
_entity_poly.pdbx_seq_one_letter_code
_entity_poly.pdbx_strand_id
1 'polypeptide(L)'
;MPNDNDEQERLDLQHHLFLMTFENKLYLSPAGRGGHQIHNALDVGTGTGVWANDFADEFPSASVVGVDLSPIQSPFVAPNVNFL
;
A
#
# COMPACT_ATOMS: atom_id res chain seq x y z
N MET A 1 12.67 9.49 9.98
CA MET A 1 12.39 8.64 11.15
C MET A 1 13.31 7.43 11.05
N PRO A 2 13.73 6.79 12.16
CA PRO A 2 14.59 5.61 12.04
C PRO A 2 13.78 4.47 11.41
N ASN A 3 14.32 3.76 10.42
CA ASN A 3 13.67 2.60 9.80
C ASN A 3 14.05 1.30 10.53
N ASP A 4 14.11 1.35 11.85
CA ASP A 4 14.34 0.15 12.65
C ASP A 4 13.09 -0.75 12.64
N ASN A 5 13.24 -1.96 13.16
CA ASN A 5 12.16 -2.95 13.18
C ASN A 5 10.96 -2.45 13.99
N ASP A 6 11.20 -1.72 15.07
CA ASP A 6 10.14 -1.17 15.92
C ASP A 6 9.24 -0.20 15.14
N GLU A 7 9.83 0.66 14.30
CA GLU A 7 9.07 1.56 13.43
C GLU A 7 8.29 0.80 12.34
N GLN A 8 8.87 -0.27 11.78
CA GLN A 8 8.18 -1.12 10.80
C GLN A 8 6.96 -1.82 11.43
N GLU A 9 7.11 -2.40 12.62
CA GLU A 9 5.99 -2.99 13.36
C GLU A 9 4.91 -1.95 13.69
N ARG A 10 5.31 -0.72 14.04
CA ARG A 10 4.38 0.40 14.28
C ARG A 10 3.59 0.75 13.02
N LEU A 11 4.22 0.77 11.84
CA LEU A 11 3.58 1.05 10.55
C LEU A 11 2.59 -0.06 10.18
N ASP A 12 2.95 -1.33 10.36
CA ASP A 12 2.08 -2.46 10.06
C ASP A 12 0.86 -2.50 11.00
N LEU A 13 1.06 -2.20 12.30
CA LEU A 13 -0.04 -2.04 13.25
C LEU A 13 -0.97 -0.89 12.85
N GLN A 14 -0.41 0.25 12.42
CA GLN A 14 -1.18 1.39 11.96
C GLN A 14 -2.04 1.04 10.73
N HIS A 15 -1.48 0.32 9.77
CA HIS A 15 -2.23 -0.17 8.61
C HIS A 15 -3.42 -1.05 9.04
N HIS A 16 -3.19 -2.01 9.94
CA HIS A 16 -4.25 -2.88 10.46
C HIS A 16 -5.36 -2.09 11.19
N LEU A 17 -4.98 -1.10 12.00
CA LEU A 17 -5.95 -0.20 12.67
C LEU A 17 -6.81 0.57 11.67
N PHE A 18 -6.23 1.03 10.56
CA PHE A 18 -6.99 1.72 9.53
C PHE A 18 -7.95 0.80 8.79
N LEU A 19 -7.53 -0.42 8.46
CA LEU A 19 -8.44 -1.42 7.89
C LEU A 19 -9.64 -1.68 8.81
N MET A 20 -9.42 -1.89 10.11
CA MET A 20 -10.52 -2.06 11.06
C MET A 20 -11.43 -0.83 11.13
N THR A 21 -10.84 0.38 11.15
CA THR A 21 -11.58 1.64 11.24
C THR A 21 -12.42 1.90 9.98
N PHE A 22 -11.93 1.50 8.81
CA PHE A 22 -12.57 1.75 7.52
C PHE A 22 -13.32 0.55 6.95
N GLU A 23 -13.67 -0.44 7.78
CA GLU A 23 -14.42 -1.63 7.37
C GLU A 23 -13.73 -2.40 6.23
N ASN A 24 -12.42 -2.63 6.39
CA ASN A 24 -11.51 -3.27 5.44
C ASN A 24 -11.37 -2.56 4.08
N LYS A 25 -11.64 -1.25 4.00
CA LYS A 25 -11.41 -0.47 2.78
C LYS A 25 -10.00 0.10 2.78
N LEU A 26 -9.20 -0.21 1.76
CA LEU A 26 -7.86 0.36 1.55
C LEU A 26 -7.90 1.84 1.15
N TYR A 27 -9.02 2.32 0.60
CA TYR A 27 -9.20 3.70 0.19
C TYR A 27 -10.67 4.12 0.33
N LEU A 28 -10.90 5.41 0.58
CA LEU A 28 -12.26 5.98 0.70
C LEU A 28 -12.71 6.74 -0.55
N SER A 29 -11.81 6.91 -1.52
CA SER A 29 -12.06 7.58 -2.79
C SER A 29 -13.19 6.92 -3.60
N PRO A 30 -13.97 7.68 -4.38
CA PRO A 30 -14.92 7.11 -5.33
C PRO A 30 -14.27 6.48 -6.57
N ALA A 31 -12.94 6.45 -6.66
CA ALA A 31 -12.23 5.74 -7.72
C ALA A 31 -12.73 4.29 -7.85
N GLY A 32 -12.81 3.79 -9.09
CA GLY A 32 -13.31 2.44 -9.36
C GLY A 32 -14.84 2.26 -9.24
N ARG A 33 -15.59 3.25 -8.73
CA ARG A 33 -17.06 3.15 -8.65
C ARG A 33 -17.72 3.21 -10.03
N GLY A 34 -18.87 2.55 -10.15
CA GLY A 34 -19.67 2.54 -11.37
C GLY A 34 -19.10 1.68 -12.50
N GLY A 35 -18.22 0.73 -12.18
CA GLY A 35 -17.65 -0.22 -13.15
C GLY A 35 -16.38 0.28 -13.86
N HIS A 36 -15.82 1.41 -13.45
CA HIS A 36 -14.53 1.87 -13.94
C HIS A 36 -13.40 1.05 -13.30
N GLN A 37 -12.37 0.69 -14.07
CA GLN A 37 -11.17 0.04 -13.51
C GLN A 37 -10.17 1.09 -13.04
N ILE A 38 -9.48 0.78 -11.94
CA ILE A 38 -8.30 1.52 -11.51
C ILE A 38 -7.10 0.88 -12.23
N HIS A 39 -6.35 1.70 -12.96
CA HIS A 39 -5.19 1.23 -13.74
C HIS A 39 -3.86 1.59 -13.10
N ASN A 40 -3.80 2.68 -12.33
CA ASN A 40 -2.56 3.16 -11.74
C ASN A 40 -2.83 3.68 -10.32
N ALA A 41 -1.95 3.34 -9.39
CA ALA A 41 -1.93 3.84 -8.03
C ALA A 41 -0.50 4.27 -7.64
N LEU A 42 -0.40 5.34 -6.86
CA LEU A 42 0.85 5.85 -6.30
C LEU A 42 0.70 5.91 -4.78
N ASP A 43 1.54 5.17 -4.07
CA ASP A 43 1.63 5.17 -2.62
C ASP A 43 2.85 6.00 -2.17
N VAL A 44 2.61 7.12 -1.48
CA VAL A 44 3.63 8.11 -1.13
C VAL A 44 3.92 8.03 0.35
N GLY A 45 5.19 7.85 0.71
CA GLY A 45 5.57 7.53 2.08
C GLY A 45 5.11 6.11 2.43
N THR A 46 5.35 5.18 1.50
CA THR A 46 4.82 3.81 1.55
C THR A 46 5.32 3.02 2.78
N GLY A 47 6.39 3.48 3.44
CA GLY A 47 6.92 2.83 4.62
C GLY A 47 7.33 1.40 4.32
N THR A 48 6.71 0.43 5.00
CA THR A 48 6.94 -1.02 4.78
C THR A 48 6.44 -1.51 3.42
N GLY A 49 5.57 -0.75 2.74
CA GLY A 49 4.94 -1.14 1.49
C GLY A 49 3.70 -2.02 1.65
N VAL A 50 3.20 -2.21 2.87
CA VAL A 50 2.06 -3.10 3.14
C VAL A 50 0.80 -2.66 2.40
N TRP A 51 0.52 -1.35 2.37
CA TRP A 51 -0.64 -0.82 1.66
C TRP A 51 -0.54 -1.05 0.15
N ALA A 52 0.62 -0.79 -0.44
CA ALA A 52 0.85 -0.98 -1.87
C ALA A 52 0.65 -2.43 -2.31
N ASN A 53 1.09 -3.39 -1.49
CA ASN A 53 0.89 -4.83 -1.76
C ASN A 53 -0.58 -5.23 -1.64
N ASP A 54 -1.26 -4.85 -0.54
CA ASP A 54 -2.68 -5.18 -0.37
C ASP A 54 -3.54 -4.56 -1.49
N PHE A 55 -3.22 -3.34 -1.92
CA PHE A 55 -3.92 -2.68 -3.03
C PHE A 55 -3.67 -3.39 -4.36
N ALA A 56 -2.44 -3.85 -4.60
CA ALA A 56 -2.09 -4.61 -5.79
C ALA A 56 -2.81 -5.97 -5.86
N ASP A 57 -3.00 -6.62 -4.71
CA ASP A 57 -3.77 -7.86 -4.60
C ASP A 57 -5.27 -7.63 -4.84
N GLU A 58 -5.84 -6.53 -4.34
CA GLU A 58 -7.26 -6.17 -4.59
C GLU A 58 -7.50 -5.76 -6.05
N PHE A 59 -6.51 -5.14 -6.71
CA PHE A 59 -6.59 -4.69 -8.10
C PHE A 59 -5.45 -5.28 -8.97
N PRO A 60 -5.53 -6.57 -9.36
CA PRO A 60 -4.46 -7.24 -10.11
C PRO A 60 -4.16 -6.62 -11.49
N SER A 61 -5.10 -5.84 -12.05
CA SER A 61 -4.92 -5.13 -13.32
C SER A 61 -4.34 -3.72 -13.18
N ALA A 62 -4.21 -3.22 -11.95
CA ALA A 62 -3.59 -1.93 -11.66
C ALA A 62 -2.07 -2.07 -11.55
N SER A 63 -1.33 -1.05 -11.99
CA SER A 63 0.07 -0.85 -11.65
C SER A 63 0.18 0.02 -10.41
N VAL A 64 0.89 -0.46 -9.39
CA VAL A 64 1.08 0.25 -8.12
C VAL A 64 2.54 0.66 -8.02
N VAL A 65 2.79 1.94 -7.76
CA VAL A 65 4.12 2.47 -7.48
C VAL A 65 4.19 2.93 -6.03
N GLY A 66 5.12 2.39 -5.25
CA GLY A 66 5.39 2.87 -3.89
C GLY A 66 6.67 3.69 -3.86
N VAL A 67 6.66 4.81 -3.14
CA VAL A 67 7.84 5.65 -2.95
C VAL A 67 8.03 5.99 -1.47
N ASP A 68 9.26 5.87 -0.99
CA ASP A 68 9.67 6.31 0.34
C ASP A 68 11.07 6.94 0.27
N LEU A 69 11.45 7.70 1.30
CA LEU A 69 12.82 8.19 1.43
C LEU A 69 13.80 7.06 1.75
N SER A 70 13.31 5.94 2.27
CA SER A 70 14.13 4.83 2.72
C SER A 70 13.79 3.52 2.02
N PRO A 71 14.79 2.78 1.50
CA PRO A 71 14.57 1.51 0.83
C PRO A 71 14.46 0.38 1.86
N ILE A 72 13.31 0.28 2.53
CA ILE A 72 13.05 -0.70 3.61
C ILE A 72 12.02 -1.77 3.22
N GLN A 73 11.51 -1.70 2.00
CA GLN A 73 10.43 -2.56 1.54
C GLN A 73 10.93 -3.99 1.29
N SER A 74 10.04 -4.97 1.49
CA SER A 74 10.32 -6.38 1.23
C SER A 74 10.73 -6.63 -0.24
N PRO A 75 11.66 -7.55 -0.53
CA PRO A 75 11.94 -7.98 -1.89
C PRO A 75 10.83 -8.86 -2.48
N PHE A 76 9.94 -9.41 -1.62
CA PHE A 76 8.79 -10.19 -2.04
C PHE A 76 7.57 -9.27 -2.10
N VAL A 77 7.25 -8.82 -3.31
CA VAL A 77 6.17 -7.87 -3.61
C VAL A 77 5.23 -8.46 -4.65
N ALA A 78 3.99 -8.00 -4.70
CA ALA A 78 3.07 -8.39 -5.74
C ALA A 78 3.62 -8.02 -7.14
N PRO A 79 3.36 -8.82 -8.19
CA PRO A 79 3.99 -8.65 -9.51
C PRO A 79 3.67 -7.32 -10.20
N ASN A 80 2.61 -6.65 -9.77
CA ASN A 80 2.15 -5.35 -10.25
C ASN A 80 2.54 -4.18 -9.33
N VAL A 81 3.43 -4.41 -8.35
CA VAL A 81 4.00 -3.38 -7.46
C VAL A 81 5.43 -3.07 -7.89
N ASN A 82 5.80 -1.79 -7.90
CA ASN A 82 7.17 -1.33 -8.08
C ASN A 82 7.53 -0.28 -7.02
N PHE A 83 8.62 -0.51 -6.27
CA PHE A 83 9.16 0.46 -5.34
C PHE A 83 10.30 1.24 -6.00
N LEU A 84 10.30 2.57 -5.84
CA LEU A 84 11.35 3.46 -6.38
C LEU A 84 12.36 3.87 -5.32
#